data_AF-A0A832FL70-F1
#
_entry.id   AF-A0A832FL70-F1
#
_cell.length_a   1.000
_cell.length_b   1.000
_cell.length_c   1.000
_cell.angle_alpha   90.00
_cell.angle_beta   90.00
_cell.angle_gamma   90.00
#
_symmetry.space_group_name_H-M   'P 1'
#
loop_
_entity.id
_entity.type
_entity.pdbx_description
1 polymer ?
#
loop_
_entity_poly.entity_id
_entity_poly.type
_entity_poly.pdbx_seq_one_letter_code
_entity_poly.pdbx_strand_id
1 'polypeptide(L)'
;TQVAAGGSLVLFVGTKRQAAETVEREATRCGMPYVSDRWLGGTLTNFRTIRSRLSRLEELEAILSGDALASYSKKMQSALHREYRKMYRNLNGIRAMNRLPECLVIIDPRKEKTAVLEARKLNIATVALIDTDSDPDLVDLPIPGNDDSIRSIELVLRQLADAIIEGKANAQQAPAPILEGQTAAYVSPDRED
;
A
#
# COMPACT_ATOMS: atom_id res chain seq x y z
N THR A 1 -5.65 13.53 -0.31
CA THR A 1 -4.68 14.33 0.47
C THR A 1 -4.76 14.06 1.96
N GLN A 2 -5.92 14.09 2.61
CA GLN A 2 -6.07 13.94 4.07
C GLN A 2 -5.45 12.66 4.66
N VAL A 3 -5.72 11.48 4.09
CA VAL A 3 -5.14 10.20 4.54
C VAL A 3 -3.60 10.23 4.47
N ALA A 4 -3.05 10.77 3.38
CA ALA A 4 -1.62 10.90 3.21
C ALA A 4 -1.00 11.95 4.16
N ALA A 5 -1.75 13.01 4.47
CA ALA A 5 -1.34 14.02 5.44
C ALA A 5 -1.27 13.49 6.88
N GLY A 6 -2.12 12.51 7.21
CA GLY A 6 -2.05 11.77 8.49
C GLY A 6 -0.86 10.80 8.59
N GLY A 7 -0.03 10.69 7.53
CA GLY A 7 1.10 9.77 7.46
C GLY A 7 0.70 8.30 7.23
N SER A 8 -0.57 8.04 6.96
CA SER A 8 -1.12 6.69 6.78
C SER A 8 -0.75 6.08 5.43
N LEU A 9 -0.73 4.75 5.38
CA LEU A 9 -0.37 4.03 4.17
C LEU A 9 -1.59 3.90 3.25
N VAL A 10 -1.37 4.15 1.96
CA VAL A 10 -2.33 3.91 0.88
C VAL A 10 -1.83 2.72 0.07
N LEU A 11 -2.61 1.66 -0.04
CA LEU A 11 -2.23 0.46 -0.79
C LEU A 11 -2.84 0.49 -2.20
N PHE A 12 -2.00 0.45 -3.23
CA PHE A 12 -2.45 0.36 -4.61
C PHE A 12 -2.64 -1.09 -5.04
N VAL A 13 -3.77 -1.42 -5.66
CA VAL A 13 -4.11 -2.77 -6.08
C VAL A 13 -4.61 -2.76 -7.52
N GLY A 14 -3.98 -3.56 -8.37
CA GLY A 14 -4.47 -3.81 -9.72
C GLY A 14 -3.69 -4.94 -10.39
N THR A 15 -4.31 -6.11 -10.52
CA THR A 15 -3.71 -7.30 -11.14
C THR A 15 -4.01 -7.44 -12.63
N LYS A 16 -4.80 -6.51 -13.18
CA LYS A 16 -5.13 -6.46 -14.61
C LYS A 16 -3.86 -6.15 -15.40
N ARG A 17 -3.68 -6.80 -16.57
CA ARG A 17 -2.47 -6.60 -17.39
C ARG A 17 -2.23 -5.14 -17.76
N GLN A 18 -3.32 -4.40 -17.97
CA GLN A 18 -3.32 -2.99 -18.33
C GLN A 18 -2.99 -2.08 -17.13
N ALA A 19 -3.19 -2.56 -15.90
CA ALA A 19 -2.99 -1.79 -14.67
C ALA A 19 -1.64 -2.10 -14.01
N ALA A 20 -1.15 -3.34 -14.07
CA ALA A 20 -0.03 -3.85 -13.28
C ALA A 20 1.21 -2.96 -13.30
N GLU A 21 1.69 -2.59 -14.50
CA GLU A 21 2.89 -1.75 -14.65
C GLU A 21 2.66 -0.31 -14.14
N THR A 22 1.50 0.26 -14.45
CA THR A 22 1.13 1.62 -14.03
C THR A 22 0.99 1.71 -12.50
N VAL A 23 0.36 0.71 -11.89
CA VAL A 23 0.21 0.58 -10.43
C VAL A 23 1.58 0.53 -9.76
N GLU A 24 2.48 -0.33 -10.23
CA GLU A 24 3.83 -0.44 -9.69
C GLU A 24 4.62 0.86 -9.82
N ARG A 25 4.57 1.49 -11.00
CA ARG A 25 5.27 2.76 -11.27
C ARG A 25 4.79 3.89 -10.38
N GLU A 26 3.48 4.15 -10.34
CA GLU A 26 2.92 5.29 -9.61
C GLU A 26 2.98 5.10 -8.09
N ALA A 27 2.77 3.88 -7.60
CA ALA A 27 2.91 3.58 -6.17
C ALA A 27 4.37 3.72 -5.71
N THR A 28 5.33 3.23 -6.49
CA THR A 28 6.76 3.42 -6.21
C THR A 28 7.12 4.91 -6.21
N ARG A 29 6.58 5.69 -7.15
CA ARG A 29 6.81 7.14 -7.25
C ARG A 29 6.32 7.91 -6.01
N CYS A 30 5.16 7.56 -5.46
CA CYS A 30 4.65 8.21 -4.23
C CYS A 30 5.16 7.57 -2.93
N GLY A 31 5.94 6.49 -3.03
CA GLY A 31 6.51 5.76 -1.90
C GLY A 31 5.44 5.02 -1.09
N MET A 32 4.49 4.41 -1.78
CA MET A 32 3.37 3.66 -1.21
C MET A 32 3.43 2.18 -1.62
N PRO A 33 2.90 1.26 -0.78
CA PRO A 33 2.87 -0.15 -1.12
C PRO A 33 1.91 -0.44 -2.29
N TYR A 34 2.18 -1.53 -3.02
CA TYR A 34 1.35 -1.96 -4.15
C TYR A 34 1.24 -3.48 -4.30
N VAL A 35 0.22 -3.91 -5.05
CA VAL A 35 0.01 -5.27 -5.53
C VAL A 35 -0.35 -5.21 -7.03
N SER A 36 0.59 -5.65 -7.88
CA SER A 36 0.45 -5.61 -9.35
C SER A 36 0.30 -6.99 -10.01
N ASP A 37 0.72 -8.08 -9.37
CA ASP A 37 0.67 -9.44 -9.96
C ASP A 37 -0.58 -10.19 -9.51
N ARG A 38 -0.67 -10.58 -8.23
CA ARG A 38 -1.81 -11.33 -7.69
C ARG A 38 -2.11 -10.95 -6.25
N TRP A 39 -3.38 -10.67 -5.96
CA TRP A 39 -3.87 -10.58 -4.59
C TRP A 39 -3.84 -11.95 -3.90
N LEU A 40 -3.11 -12.04 -2.79
CA LEU A 40 -3.12 -13.23 -1.94
C LEU A 40 -4.28 -13.09 -0.94
N GLY A 41 -5.24 -14.01 -0.95
CA GLY A 41 -6.30 -14.02 0.05
C GLY A 41 -5.71 -14.08 1.46
N GLY A 42 -6.16 -13.19 2.35
CA GLY A 42 -5.59 -12.98 3.67
C GLY A 42 -4.52 -11.89 3.73
N THR A 43 -4.31 -11.11 2.65
CA THR A 43 -3.30 -10.03 2.64
C THR A 43 -3.53 -9.02 3.76
N LEU A 44 -4.79 -8.66 4.01
CA LEU A 44 -5.15 -7.73 5.08
C LEU A 44 -5.64 -8.50 6.31
N THR A 45 -6.53 -9.46 6.12
CA THR A 45 -7.20 -10.18 7.22
C THR A 45 -6.30 -11.16 7.97
N ASN A 46 -5.22 -11.65 7.33
CA ASN A 46 -4.21 -12.52 7.94
C ASN A 46 -2.80 -11.92 7.77
N PHE A 47 -2.67 -10.63 8.10
CA PHE A 47 -1.42 -9.88 7.92
C PHE A 47 -0.22 -10.52 8.63
N ARG A 48 -0.43 -11.15 9.79
CA ARG A 48 0.65 -11.87 10.52
C ARG A 48 1.28 -12.97 9.67
N THR A 49 0.48 -13.75 8.95
CA THR A 49 0.99 -14.81 8.06
C THR A 49 1.67 -14.20 6.84
N ILE A 50 1.15 -13.10 6.31
CA ILE A 50 1.79 -12.41 5.18
C ILE A 50 3.16 -11.88 5.57
N ARG A 51 3.29 -11.32 6.78
CA ARG A 51 4.56 -10.88 7.35
C ARG A 51 5.57 -12.03 7.49
N SER A 52 5.16 -13.21 7.96
CA SER A 52 6.08 -14.37 8.02
C SER A 52 6.52 -14.83 6.62
N ARG A 53 5.65 -14.69 5.60
CA ARG A 53 6.02 -14.95 4.20
C ARG A 53 6.99 -13.90 3.64
N LEU A 54 6.90 -12.65 4.08
CA LEU A 54 7.91 -11.62 3.78
C LEU A 54 9.27 -11.97 4.39
N SER A 55 9.31 -12.41 5.65
CA SER A 55 10.56 -12.85 6.28
C SER A 55 11.20 -14.02 5.52
N ARG A 56 10.38 -14.96 5.04
CA ARG A 56 10.85 -16.05 4.17
C ARG A 56 11.41 -15.55 2.84
N LEU A 57 10.84 -14.49 2.25
CA LEU A 57 11.39 -13.87 1.04
C LEU A 57 12.78 -13.27 1.31
N GLU A 58 12.97 -12.61 2.46
CA GLU A 58 14.25 -12.03 2.88
C GLU A 58 15.31 -13.13 3.12
N GLU A 59 14.93 -14.25 3.74
CA GLU A 59 15.80 -15.43 3.88
C GLU A 59 16.25 -15.97 2.52
N LEU A 60 15.32 -16.11 1.57
CA LEU A 60 15.65 -16.58 0.21
C LEU A 60 16.57 -15.61 -0.52
N GLU A 61 16.35 -14.31 -0.36
CA GLU A 61 17.23 -13.27 -0.91
C GLU A 61 18.66 -13.37 -0.34
N ALA A 62 18.79 -13.58 0.97
CA ALA A 62 20.08 -13.78 1.63
C ALA A 62 20.79 -15.06 1.15
N ILE A 63 20.06 -16.17 1.00
CA ILE A 63 20.63 -17.43 0.50
C ILE A 63 21.10 -17.27 -0.96
N LEU A 64 20.33 -16.58 -1.79
CA LEU A 64 20.63 -16.41 -3.21
C LEU A 64 21.76 -15.40 -3.48
N SER A 65 21.93 -14.42 -2.61
CA SER A 65 22.99 -13.41 -2.73
C SER A 65 24.32 -13.81 -2.08
N GLY A 66 24.29 -14.76 -1.14
CA GLY A 66 25.48 -15.24 -0.43
C GLY A 66 26.10 -16.51 -1.00
N ASP A 67 27.24 -16.90 -0.43
CA ASP A 67 27.99 -18.11 -0.81
C ASP A 67 27.27 -19.42 -0.42
N ALA A 68 26.24 -19.33 0.45
CA ALA A 68 25.45 -20.48 0.89
C ALA A 68 24.80 -21.22 -0.28
N LEU A 69 24.47 -20.53 -1.38
CA LEU A 69 23.86 -21.15 -2.57
C LEU A 69 24.74 -22.26 -3.17
N ALA A 70 26.07 -22.08 -3.14
CA ALA A 70 27.03 -23.02 -3.72
C ALA A 70 27.07 -24.37 -2.96
N SER A 71 26.65 -24.38 -1.69
CA SER A 71 26.54 -25.60 -0.88
C SER A 71 25.37 -26.51 -1.29
N TYR A 72 24.38 -25.98 -2.02
CA TYR A 72 23.22 -26.73 -2.46
C TYR A 72 23.46 -27.42 -3.81
N SER A 73 22.80 -28.56 -4.02
CA SER A 73 22.78 -29.21 -5.33
C SER A 73 22.09 -28.35 -6.40
N LYS A 74 22.46 -28.52 -7.68
CA LYS A 74 21.84 -27.79 -8.81
C LYS A 74 20.30 -27.91 -8.84
N LYS A 75 19.77 -29.07 -8.44
CA LYS A 75 18.32 -29.29 -8.32
C LYS A 75 17.70 -28.40 -7.24
N MET A 76 18.36 -28.30 -6.07
CA MET A 76 17.91 -27.45 -4.97
C MET A 76 18.05 -25.96 -5.31
N GLN A 77 19.14 -25.54 -5.95
CA GLN A 77 19.32 -24.16 -6.42
C GLN A 77 18.18 -23.75 -7.37
N SER A 78 17.81 -24.62 -8.32
CA SER A 78 16.69 -24.38 -9.23
C SER A 78 15.34 -24.25 -8.50
N ALA A 79 15.12 -25.06 -7.46
CA ALA A 79 13.92 -24.97 -6.62
C ALA A 79 13.87 -23.64 -5.84
N LEU A 80 14.97 -23.24 -5.20
CA LEU A 80 15.08 -21.98 -4.47
C LEU A 80 14.84 -20.77 -5.38
N HIS A 81 15.43 -20.75 -6.58
CA HIS A 81 15.18 -19.68 -7.55
C HIS A 81 13.71 -19.61 -8.01
N ARG A 82 13.02 -20.75 -8.16
CA ARG A 82 11.59 -20.77 -8.50
C ARG A 82 10.73 -20.26 -7.34
N GLU A 83 11.06 -20.65 -6.11
CA GLU A 83 10.39 -20.17 -4.89
C GLU A 83 10.55 -18.66 -4.78
N TYR A 84 11.80 -18.16 -4.84
CA TYR A 84 12.12 -16.74 -4.80
C TYR A 84 11.38 -15.94 -5.88
N ARG A 85 11.48 -16.33 -7.16
CA ARG A 85 10.79 -15.63 -8.26
C ARG A 85 9.27 -15.57 -8.07
N LYS A 86 8.67 -16.61 -7.50
CA LYS A 86 7.24 -16.62 -7.22
C LYS A 86 6.89 -15.71 -6.05
N MET A 87 7.69 -15.72 -4.97
CA MET A 87 7.45 -14.88 -3.80
C MET A 87 7.70 -13.41 -4.08
N TYR A 88 8.83 -13.10 -4.74
CA TYR A 88 9.22 -11.74 -5.10
C TYR A 88 8.11 -11.03 -5.89
N ARG A 89 7.61 -11.65 -6.96
CA ARG A 89 6.54 -11.06 -7.79
C ARG A 89 5.26 -10.72 -7.02
N ASN A 90 4.91 -11.51 -6.01
CA ASN A 90 3.66 -11.32 -5.26
C ASN A 90 3.81 -10.41 -4.03
N LEU A 91 4.99 -10.39 -3.41
CA LEU A 91 5.18 -9.80 -2.07
C LEU A 91 6.07 -8.56 -2.08
N ASN A 92 6.85 -8.31 -3.14
CA ASN A 92 7.79 -7.20 -3.18
C ASN A 92 7.10 -5.84 -2.97
N GLY A 93 5.96 -5.61 -3.62
CA GLY A 93 5.24 -4.33 -3.54
C GLY A 93 4.67 -4.02 -2.14
N ILE A 94 4.49 -5.03 -1.28
CA ILE A 94 4.03 -4.85 0.11
C ILE A 94 5.17 -4.98 1.14
N ARG A 95 6.43 -5.06 0.68
CA ARG A 95 7.61 -5.22 1.57
C ARG A 95 7.74 -4.08 2.58
N ALA A 96 7.47 -2.85 2.15
CA ALA A 96 7.55 -1.66 2.99
C ALA A 96 6.39 -1.54 4.01
N MET A 97 5.38 -2.42 3.94
CA MET A 97 4.19 -2.33 4.79
C MET A 97 4.48 -2.89 6.18
N ASN A 98 4.63 -2.01 7.17
CA ASN A 98 4.84 -2.35 8.58
C ASN A 98 3.53 -2.37 9.41
N ARG A 99 2.51 -1.65 8.94
CA ARG A 99 1.16 -1.58 9.51
C ARG A 99 0.12 -1.75 8.40
N LEU A 100 -1.14 -2.00 8.79
CA LEU A 100 -2.23 -2.06 7.82
C LEU A 100 -2.44 -0.69 7.15
N PRO A 101 -2.82 -0.68 5.86
CA PRO A 101 -3.21 0.55 5.18
C PRO A 101 -4.56 1.06 5.70
N GLU A 102 -4.75 2.38 5.65
CA GLU A 102 -6.04 3.01 5.98
C GLU A 102 -6.90 3.26 4.75
N CYS A 103 -6.30 3.20 3.56
CA CYS A 103 -6.99 3.34 2.29
C CYS A 103 -6.44 2.37 1.26
N LEU A 104 -7.32 1.78 0.46
CA LEU A 104 -6.95 1.05 -0.76
C LEU A 104 -7.34 1.87 -1.99
N VAL A 105 -6.47 1.88 -2.99
CA VAL A 105 -6.77 2.34 -4.35
C VAL A 105 -6.84 1.10 -5.24
N ILE A 106 -8.01 0.82 -5.80
CA ILE A 106 -8.30 -0.43 -6.51
C ILE A 106 -8.63 -0.12 -7.97
N ILE A 107 -8.03 -0.86 -8.90
CA ILE A 107 -8.43 -0.86 -10.31
C ILE A 107 -9.25 -2.12 -10.57
N ASP A 108 -10.48 -1.96 -11.10
CA ASP A 108 -11.39 -3.08 -11.40
C ASP A 108 -11.80 -3.85 -10.12
N PRO A 109 -12.75 -3.34 -9.31
CA PRO A 109 -13.19 -4.02 -8.08
C PRO A 109 -13.88 -5.36 -8.35
N ARG A 110 -14.43 -5.56 -9.56
CA ARG A 110 -15.01 -6.84 -9.99
C ARG A 110 -13.94 -7.93 -10.02
N LYS A 111 -12.76 -7.62 -10.57
CA LYS A 111 -11.60 -8.52 -10.59
C LYS A 111 -10.95 -8.65 -9.21
N GLU A 112 -10.85 -7.55 -8.47
CA GLU A 112 -10.22 -7.49 -7.14
C GLU A 112 -11.19 -7.73 -5.97
N LYS A 113 -12.28 -8.50 -6.19
CA LYS A 113 -13.34 -8.68 -5.18
C LYS A 113 -12.82 -9.08 -3.80
N THR A 114 -11.78 -9.93 -3.77
CA THR A 114 -11.24 -10.44 -2.50
C THR A 114 -10.57 -9.32 -1.71
N ALA A 115 -9.86 -8.41 -2.39
CA ALA A 115 -9.25 -7.24 -1.76
C ALA A 115 -10.32 -6.31 -1.17
N VAL A 116 -11.38 -6.03 -1.94
CA VAL A 116 -12.53 -5.23 -1.51
C VAL A 116 -13.22 -5.84 -0.29
N LEU A 117 -13.49 -7.15 -0.33
CA LEU A 117 -14.12 -7.86 0.79
C LEU A 117 -13.26 -7.87 2.06
N GLU A 118 -11.95 -8.03 1.92
CA GLU A 118 -11.03 -7.95 3.05
C GLU A 118 -10.95 -6.54 3.65
N ALA A 119 -10.89 -5.50 2.80
CA ALA A 119 -10.90 -4.11 3.23
C ALA A 119 -12.18 -3.76 3.99
N ARG A 120 -13.35 -4.15 3.44
CA ARG A 120 -14.66 -3.95 4.08
C ARG A 120 -14.76 -4.63 5.44
N LYS A 121 -14.22 -5.85 5.60
CA LYS A 121 -14.20 -6.56 6.89
C LYS A 121 -13.38 -5.84 7.96
N LEU A 122 -12.35 -5.10 7.54
CA LEU A 122 -11.44 -4.38 8.44
C LEU A 122 -11.78 -2.88 8.53
N ASN A 123 -12.89 -2.44 7.93
CA ASN A 123 -13.28 -1.03 7.82
C ASN A 123 -12.18 -0.13 7.23
N ILE A 124 -11.44 -0.65 6.25
CA ILE A 124 -10.44 0.11 5.50
C ILE A 124 -11.14 0.78 4.33
N ALA A 125 -10.95 2.09 4.15
CA ALA A 125 -11.60 2.84 3.09
C ALA A 125 -11.12 2.39 1.70
N THR A 126 -12.03 2.35 0.74
CA THR A 126 -11.76 1.88 -0.62
C THR A 126 -12.09 2.96 -1.65
N VAL A 127 -11.09 3.34 -2.45
CA VAL A 127 -11.22 4.18 -3.63
C VAL A 127 -11.02 3.30 -4.84
N ALA A 128 -11.95 3.27 -5.79
CA ALA A 128 -11.82 2.36 -6.93
C ALA A 128 -12.16 3.01 -8.27
N LEU A 129 -11.38 2.70 -9.30
CA LEU A 129 -11.76 2.95 -10.69
C LEU A 129 -12.76 1.88 -11.12
N ILE A 130 -13.99 2.30 -11.41
CA ILE A 130 -15.10 1.43 -11.77
C ILE A 130 -15.53 1.64 -13.22
N ASP A 131 -15.72 0.54 -13.95
CA ASP A 131 -16.37 0.53 -15.26
C ASP A 131 -17.86 0.14 -15.12
N THR A 132 -18.59 0.17 -16.22
CA THR A 132 -20.02 -0.12 -16.37
C THR A 132 -20.46 -1.51 -15.88
N ASP A 133 -19.53 -2.44 -15.71
CA ASP A 133 -19.79 -3.82 -15.29
C ASP A 133 -19.54 -4.08 -13.79
N SER A 134 -19.16 -3.04 -13.05
CA SER A 134 -18.82 -3.10 -11.63
C SER A 134 -19.89 -2.44 -10.77
N ASP A 135 -20.20 -3.08 -9.63
CA ASP A 135 -21.18 -2.58 -8.67
C ASP A 135 -20.55 -1.48 -7.78
N PRO A 136 -21.03 -0.22 -7.84
CA PRO A 136 -20.48 0.89 -7.06
C PRO A 136 -20.70 0.73 -5.55
N ASP A 137 -21.69 -0.06 -5.10
CA ASP A 137 -22.02 -0.25 -3.68
C ASP A 137 -20.97 -1.11 -2.93
N LEU A 138 -20.03 -1.70 -3.68
CA LEU A 138 -18.93 -2.48 -3.12
C LEU A 138 -17.77 -1.62 -2.61
N VAL A 139 -17.71 -0.34 -3.01
CA VAL A 139 -16.58 0.56 -2.73
C VAL A 139 -17.08 1.86 -2.10
N ASP A 140 -16.26 2.46 -1.24
CA ASP A 140 -16.67 3.67 -0.50
C ASP A 140 -16.62 4.92 -1.39
N LEU A 141 -15.63 4.99 -2.28
CA LEU A 141 -15.39 6.12 -3.18
C LEU A 141 -15.18 5.60 -4.62
N PRO A 142 -16.27 5.38 -5.38
CA PRO A 142 -16.18 4.99 -6.78
C PRO A 142 -15.77 6.17 -7.67
N ILE A 143 -14.78 5.95 -8.53
CA ILE A 143 -14.37 6.85 -9.62
C ILE A 143 -14.86 6.21 -10.93
N PRO A 144 -15.89 6.76 -11.59
CA PRO A 144 -16.36 6.22 -12.86
C PRO A 144 -15.31 6.44 -13.95
N GLY A 145 -14.95 5.40 -14.68
CA GLY A 145 -14.00 5.48 -15.78
C GLY A 145 -13.77 4.16 -16.48
N ASN A 146 -12.90 4.17 -17.50
CA ASN A 146 -12.57 2.96 -18.26
C ASN A 146 -11.38 2.26 -17.59
N ASP A 147 -11.56 1.01 -17.15
CA ASP A 147 -10.53 0.21 -16.48
C ASP A 147 -9.76 -0.74 -17.43
N ASP A 148 -10.14 -0.78 -18.71
CA ASP A 148 -9.49 -1.54 -19.78
C ASP A 148 -8.41 -0.73 -20.52
N SER A 149 -8.50 0.60 -20.47
CA SER A 149 -7.58 1.51 -21.15
C SER A 149 -6.41 1.90 -20.25
N ILE A 150 -5.18 1.56 -20.69
CA ILE A 150 -3.94 1.94 -20.00
C ILE A 150 -3.89 3.45 -19.75
N ARG A 151 -4.29 4.27 -20.73
CA ARG A 151 -4.27 5.75 -20.60
C ARG A 151 -5.25 6.25 -19.54
N SER A 152 -6.42 5.62 -19.43
CA SER A 152 -7.43 5.97 -18.43
C SER A 152 -6.94 5.64 -17.02
N ILE A 153 -6.44 4.41 -16.84
CA ILE A 153 -5.84 3.96 -15.58
C ILE A 153 -4.67 4.85 -15.17
N GLU A 154 -3.79 5.18 -16.11
CA GLU A 154 -2.64 6.05 -15.88
C GLU A 154 -3.06 7.46 -15.46
N LEU A 155 -4.04 8.07 -16.13
CA LEU A 155 -4.54 9.39 -15.76
C LEU A 155 -5.03 9.41 -14.30
N VAL A 156 -5.85 8.42 -13.93
CA VAL A 156 -6.43 8.33 -12.59
C VAL A 156 -5.35 8.05 -11.53
N LEU A 157 -4.51 7.04 -11.76
CA LEU A 157 -3.45 6.67 -10.81
C LEU A 157 -2.42 7.78 -10.63
N ARG A 158 -2.05 8.49 -11.70
CA ARG A 158 -1.13 9.62 -11.63
C ARG A 158 -1.72 10.75 -10.78
N GLN A 159 -2.98 11.11 -11.00
CA GLN A 159 -3.65 12.15 -10.23
C GLN A 159 -3.75 11.79 -8.74
N LEU A 160 -4.06 10.52 -8.43
CA LEU A 160 -4.10 10.01 -7.06
C LEU A 160 -2.70 10.02 -6.41
N ALA A 161 -1.68 9.59 -7.14
CA ALA A 161 -0.29 9.61 -6.67
C ALA A 161 0.20 11.04 -6.41
N ASP A 162 -0.11 11.99 -7.30
CA ASP A 162 0.20 13.41 -7.12
C ASP A 162 -0.48 13.97 -5.86
N ALA A 163 -1.75 13.64 -5.64
CA ALA A 163 -2.49 14.04 -4.43
C ALA A 163 -1.93 13.39 -3.13
N ILE A 164 -1.32 12.21 -3.21
CA ILE A 164 -0.63 11.57 -2.08
C ILE A 164 0.69 12.30 -1.79
N ILE A 165 1.48 12.61 -2.83
CA ILE A 165 2.75 13.33 -2.70
C ILE A 165 2.50 14.71 -2.09
N GLU A 166 1.50 15.44 -2.60
CA GLU A 166 1.09 16.74 -2.06
C GLU A 166 0.63 16.62 -0.60
N GLY A 167 -0.20 15.63 -0.28
CA GLY A 167 -0.63 15.37 1.10
C GLY A 167 0.53 15.12 2.06
N LYS A 168 1.54 14.36 1.64
CA LYS A 168 2.76 14.09 2.43
C LYS A 168 3.59 15.36 2.62
N ALA A 169 3.74 16.18 1.57
CA ALA A 169 4.48 17.44 1.66
C ALA A 169 3.81 18.41 2.65
N ASN A 170 2.49 18.51 2.62
CA ASN A 170 1.73 19.36 3.53
C ASN A 170 1.83 18.90 4.99
N ALA A 171 1.90 17.59 5.26
CA ALA A 171 2.14 17.06 6.60
C ALA A 171 3.49 17.47 7.18
N GLN A 172 4.53 17.52 6.34
CA GLN A 172 5.88 17.92 6.74
C GLN A 172 5.98 19.43 7.03
N GLN A 173 5.08 20.24 6.45
CA GLN A 173 5.04 21.69 6.63
C GLN A 173 4.11 22.12 7.77
N ALA A 174 3.22 21.25 8.25
CA ALA A 174 2.36 21.56 9.39
C ALA A 174 3.20 21.66 10.67
N PRO A 175 3.14 22.79 11.41
CA PRO A 175 3.83 22.89 12.70
C PRO A 175 3.32 21.80 13.64
N ALA A 176 4.23 21.17 14.39
CA ALA A 176 3.88 20.16 15.38
C ALA A 176 2.73 20.67 16.27
N PRO A 177 1.71 19.85 16.56
CA PRO A 177 0.61 20.29 17.41
C PRO A 177 1.20 20.75 18.74
N ILE A 178 0.97 22.03 19.04
CA ILE A 178 1.32 22.63 20.33
C ILE A 178 0.51 21.83 21.34
N LEU A 179 1.18 21.05 22.19
CA LEU A 179 0.52 20.31 23.27
C LEU A 179 -0.10 21.34 24.21
N GLU A 180 -1.41 21.57 24.08
CA GLU A 180 -2.21 22.37 24.99
C GLU A 180 -2.22 21.68 26.35
N GLY A 181 -1.24 22.01 27.19
CA GLY A 181 -1.07 21.33 28.46
C GLY A 181 0.07 21.86 29.30
N GLN A 182 0.24 23.18 29.40
CA GLN A 182 1.01 23.82 30.47
C GLN A 182 0.73 25.34 30.53
N THR A 183 -0.53 25.72 30.76
CA THR A 183 -0.85 27.01 31.39
C THR A 183 -0.73 26.84 32.91
N ALA A 184 0.49 26.62 33.39
CA ALA A 184 0.79 26.62 34.83
C ALA A 184 1.30 28.02 35.24
N ALA A 185 0.37 28.82 35.74
CA ALA A 185 0.53 29.84 36.79
C ALA A 185 1.76 30.78 36.71
N TYR A 186 1.59 31.93 36.05
CA TYR A 186 2.30 33.15 36.47
C TYR A 186 1.47 33.82 37.56
N VAL A 187 1.79 33.52 38.82
CA VAL A 187 1.29 34.28 39.98
C VAL A 187 2.03 35.61 39.98
N SER A 188 1.32 36.71 39.76
CA SER A 188 1.87 38.06 39.92
C SER A 188 2.37 38.25 41.36
N PRO A 189 3.61 38.70 41.60
CA PRO A 189 4.01 39.10 42.94
C PRO A 189 3.29 40.40 43.31
N ASP A 190 2.78 40.40 44.53
CA ASP A 190 2.10 41.49 45.19
C ASP A 190 2.83 42.84 45.02
N ARG A 191 2.05 43.90 44.75
CA ARG A 191 2.51 45.28 44.94
C ARG A 191 2.31 45.63 46.42
N GLU A 192 3.40 45.71 47.16
CA GLU A 192 3.47 46.49 48.39
C GLU A 192 3.78 47.95 48.01
N ASP A 193 2.86 48.85 48.36
CA ASP A 193 3.09 50.24 48.74
C ASP A 193 2.11 50.59 49.87
#